data_AF-A0A1I6D9U7-F1
#
_entry.id   AF-A0A1I6D9U7-F1
#
_cell.length_a   1.000
_cell.length_b   1.000
_cell.length_c   1.000
_cell.angle_alpha   90.00
_cell.angle_beta   90.00
_cell.angle_gamma   90.00
#
_symmetry.space_group_name_H-M   'P 1'
#
loop_
_entity.id
_entity.type
_entity.pdbx_description
1 polymer ?
#
loop_
_entity_poly.entity_id
_entity_poly.type
_entity_poly.pdbx_seq_one_letter_code
_entity_poly.pdbx_strand_id
1 'polypeptide(L)' 'MSLSSHVTELKKKHAFLSEQVEMAQRSPGMDDLRISELKKQKLLLKEEIQRLSA' A
#
# COMPACT_ATOMS: atom_id res chain seq x y z
N MET A 1 -8.30 21.31 6.20
CA MET A 1 -7.78 19.98 5.78
C MET A 1 -8.94 19.01 5.82
N SER A 2 -9.52 18.66 4.67
CA SER A 2 -10.73 17.83 4.61
C SER A 2 -10.38 16.34 4.63
N LEU A 3 -11.32 15.51 5.11
CA LEU A 3 -11.24 14.05 5.07
C LEU A 3 -10.88 13.53 3.66
N SER A 4 -11.31 14.25 2.62
CA SER A 4 -11.00 13.97 1.21
C SER A 4 -9.50 14.07 0.87
N SER A 5 -8.78 15.06 1.43
CA SER A 5 -7.33 15.18 1.25
C SER A 5 -6.59 13.98 1.84
N HIS A 6 -7.00 13.54 3.03
CA HIS A 6 -6.40 12.39 3.70
C HIS A 6 -6.63 11.07 2.93
N VAL A 7 -7.85 10.82 2.47
CA VAL A 7 -8.17 9.64 1.63
C VAL A 7 -7.37 9.67 0.32
N THR A 8 -7.17 10.85 -0.27
CA THR A 8 -6.36 11.00 -1.50
C THR A 8 -4.90 10.64 -1.26
N GLU A 9 -4.32 11.07 -0.15
CA GLU A 9 -2.94 10.70 0.22
C GLU A 9 -2.79 9.21 0.51
N LEU A 10 -3.74 8.60 1.22
CA LEU A 10 -3.75 7.16 1.48
C LEU A 10 -3.82 6.36 0.18
N LYS A 11 -4.66 6.79 -0.78
CA LYS A 11 -4.75 6.17 -2.11
C LYS A 11 -3.41 6.26 -2.87
N LYS A 12 -2.74 7.41 -2.82
CA LYS A 12 -1.39 7.58 -3.42
C LYS A 12 -0.37 6.63 -2.78
N LYS A 13 -0.33 6.54 -1.45
CA LYS A 13 0.56 5.61 -0.72
C LYS A 13 0.26 4.16 -1.07
N HIS A 14 -1.02 3.78 -1.17
CA HIS A 14 -1.42 2.43 -1.57
C HIS A 14 -0.95 2.08 -3.00
N ALA A 15 -1.08 3.02 -3.95
CA ALA A 15 -0.59 2.83 -5.31
C ALA A 15 0.93 2.62 -5.34
N PHE A 16 1.68 3.45 -4.62
CA PHE A 16 3.13 3.33 -4.50
C PHE A 16 3.57 1.99 -3.88
N LEU A 17 2.91 1.53 -2.81
CA LEU A 17 3.17 0.21 -2.24
C LEU A 17 2.85 -0.92 -3.23
N SER A 18 1.83 -0.76 -4.07
CA SER A 18 1.52 -1.75 -5.11
C SER A 18 2.67 -1.90 -6.11
N GLU A 19 3.21 -0.78 -6.58
CA GLU A 19 4.35 -0.77 -7.50
C GLU A 19 5.59 -1.40 -6.86
N GLN A 20 5.90 -1.04 -5.60
CA GLN A 20 7.02 -1.64 -4.88
C GLN A 20 6.87 -3.16 -4.68
N VAL A 21 5.66 -3.65 -4.38
CA VAL A 21 5.40 -5.11 -4.30
C VAL A 21 5.67 -5.77 -5.65
N GLU A 22 5.20 -5.19 -6.76
CA GLU A 22 5.42 -5.76 -8.09
C GLU A 22 6.91 -5.78 -8.47
N MET A 23 7.63 -4.69 -8.20
CA MET A 23 9.08 -4.62 -8.43
C MET A 23 9.82 -5.66 -7.58
N ALA A 24 9.43 -5.78 -6.31
CA ALA A 24 10.02 -6.73 -5.38
C ALA A 24 9.79 -8.18 -5.81
N GLN A 25 8.58 -8.51 -6.27
CA GLN A 25 8.25 -9.85 -6.77
C GLN A 25 8.97 -10.21 -8.08
N ARG A 26 9.35 -9.22 -8.90
CA ARG A 26 10.07 -9.44 -10.16
C ARG A 26 11.59 -9.55 -9.97
N SER A 27 12.12 -9.21 -8.80
CA SER A 27 13.55 -9.20 -8.53
C SER A 27 14.00 -10.58 -8.03
N PRO A 28 14.89 -11.29 -8.75
CA PRO A 28 15.43 -12.56 -8.29
C PRO A 28 16.32 -12.33 -7.06
N GLY A 29 16.05 -13.07 -5.97
CA GLY A 29 16.78 -12.94 -4.70
C GLY A 29 16.22 -11.89 -3.73
N MET A 30 15.07 -11.29 -4.03
CA MET A 30 14.35 -10.46 -3.07
C MET A 30 13.81 -11.31 -1.92
N ASP A 31 13.96 -10.82 -0.69
CA ASP A 31 13.51 -11.51 0.51
C ASP A 31 11.97 -11.59 0.57
N ASP A 32 11.44 -12.81 0.67
CA ASP A 32 10.01 -13.08 0.79
C ASP A 32 9.38 -12.42 2.04
N LEU A 33 10.16 -12.21 3.10
CA LEU A 33 9.74 -11.44 4.27
C LEU A 33 9.45 -9.99 3.89
N ARG A 34 10.32 -9.38 3.08
CA ARG A 34 10.16 -8.00 2.61
C ARG A 34 8.91 -7.85 1.75
N ILE A 35 8.67 -8.81 0.85
CA ILE A 35 7.46 -8.83 0.01
C ILE A 35 6.20 -8.96 0.89
N SER A 36 6.24 -9.80 1.92
CA SER A 36 5.13 -9.98 2.86
C SER A 36 4.85 -8.73 3.69
N GLU A 37 5.89 -8.03 4.16
CA GLU A 37 5.76 -6.74 4.86
C GLU A 37 5.09 -5.68 3.99
N LEU A 38 5.54 -5.53 2.74
CA LEU A 38 4.97 -4.56 1.80
C LEU A 38 3.49 -4.87 1.49
N LYS A 39 3.14 -6.14 1.31
CA LYS A 39 1.75 -6.59 1.13
C LYS A 39 0.90 -6.30 2.37
N LYS A 40 1.44 -6.50 3.57
CA LYS A 40 0.74 -6.20 4.83
C LYS A 40 0.47 -4.70 4.96
N GLN A 41 1.47 -3.86 4.67
CA GLN A 41 1.29 -2.40 4.66
C GLN A 41 0.24 -1.96 3.63
N LYS A 42 0.26 -2.55 2.43
CA LYS A 42 -0.75 -2.31 1.39
C LYS A 42 -2.15 -2.67 1.86
N LEU A 43 -2.32 -3.81 2.55
CA LEU A 43 -3.60 -4.24 3.10
C LEU A 43 -4.13 -3.26 4.15
N LEU A 44 -3.28 -2.84 5.09
CA LEU A 44 -3.65 -1.87 6.14
C LEU A 44 -4.15 -0.55 5.55
N LEU A 45 -3.45 0.00 4.55
CA LEU A 45 -3.90 1.22 3.88
C LEU A 45 -5.23 1.02 3.16
N LYS A 46 -5.46 -0.15 2.55
CA LYS A 46 -6.74 -0.46 1.90
C LYS A 46 -7.89 -0.44 2.90
N GLU A 47 -7.70 -1.06 4.07
CA GLU A 47 -8.70 -1.07 5.15
C GLU A 47 -8.95 0.33 5.71
N GLU A 48 -7.89 1.13 5.88
CA GLU A 48 -8.00 2.52 6.34
C GLU A 48 -8.74 3.40 5.32
N ILE A 49 -8.43 3.28 4.02
CA ILE A 49 -9.17 3.96 2.95
C ILE A 49 -10.64 3.56 2.97
N GLN A 50 -10.96 2.26 3.10
CA GLN A 50 -12.34 1.79 3.17
C GLN A 50 -13.08 2.36 4.38
N ARG A 51 -12.44 2.38 5.55
CA ARG A 51 -13.01 2.95 6.78
C ARG A 51 -13.31 4.44 6.64
N LEU A 52 -12.46 5.19 5.94
CA LEU A 52 -12.59 6.64 5.76
C LEU A 52 -13.48 7.03 4.57
N SER A 53 -13.79 6.09 3.68
CA SER A 53 -14.65 6.30 2.50
C SER A 53 -16.08 5.77 2.69
N ALA A 54 -16.36 5.13 3.83
CA ALA A 54 -17.70 4.66 4.23
C ALA A 54 -18.47 5.81 4.92
#